data_AF-A0AB34Y472-F1
#
_entry.id   AF-A0AB34Y472-F1
#
_cell.length_a   1.000
_cell.length_b   1.000
_cell.length_c   1.000
_cell.angle_alpha   90.00
_cell.angle_beta   90.00
_cell.angle_gamma   90.00
#
_symmetry.space_group_name_H-M   'P 1'
#
loop_
_entity.id
_entity.type
_entity.pdbx_description
1 polymer ?
#
loop_
_entity_poly.entity_id
_entity_poly.type
_entity_poly.pdbx_seq_one_letter_code
_entity_poly.pdbx_strand_id
1 'polypeptide(L)'
;MANVDSKVLAPIKEELTPFFRGLTIRKKYGKGRGKPVIGYAFAWKAERKDAEDVQVSKTERLKTAKFNIEHNGELSDKEKWRAIDKIKGLKLGTTEAEHNKQEQAKREEQIRADERKKTLEELRKGWH
;
A
#
# COMPACT_ATOMS: atom_id res chain seq x y z
N MET A 1 -3.59 -28.17 -2.91
CA MET A 1 -4.75 -27.25 -2.84
C MET A 1 -4.38 -25.95 -3.54
N ALA A 2 -5.16 -25.52 -4.54
CA ALA A 2 -4.99 -24.18 -5.09
C ALA A 2 -5.23 -23.15 -3.98
N ASN A 3 -4.22 -22.36 -3.65
CA ASN A 3 -4.29 -21.34 -2.62
C ASN A 3 -5.08 -20.14 -3.17
N VAL A 4 -6.40 -20.17 -3.01
CA VAL A 4 -7.35 -19.14 -3.45
C VAL A 4 -6.95 -17.76 -2.96
N ASP A 5 -6.38 -17.67 -1.75
CA ASP A 5 -5.93 -16.39 -1.19
C ASP A 5 -4.83 -15.77 -2.06
N SER A 6 -3.81 -16.56 -2.41
CA SER A 6 -2.69 -16.07 -3.22
C SER A 6 -3.02 -15.85 -4.70
N LYS A 7 -3.87 -16.70 -5.28
CA LYS A 7 -4.11 -16.71 -6.74
C LYS A 7 -5.32 -15.89 -7.16
N VAL A 8 -6.26 -15.66 -6.25
CA VAL A 8 -7.54 -15.01 -6.56
C VAL A 8 -7.71 -13.77 -5.69
N LEU A 9 -7.63 -13.90 -4.36
CA LEU A 9 -7.93 -12.76 -3.48
C LEU A 9 -6.87 -11.67 -3.55
N ALA A 10 -5.58 -12.01 -3.58
CA ALA A 10 -4.50 -11.02 -3.64
C ALA A 10 -4.58 -10.16 -4.93
N PRO A 11 -4.68 -10.72 -6.15
CA PRO A 11 -4.90 -9.91 -7.34
C PRO A 11 -6.15 -9.05 -7.29
N ILE A 12 -7.27 -9.59 -6.79
CA ILE A 12 -8.54 -8.86 -6.65
C ILE A 12 -8.39 -7.65 -5.70
N LYS A 13 -7.70 -7.81 -4.57
CA LYS A 13 -7.42 -6.70 -3.67
C LYS A 13 -6.63 -5.60 -4.37
N GLU A 14 -5.57 -5.97 -5.09
CA GLU A 14 -4.72 -4.99 -5.79
C GLU A 14 -5.50 -4.24 -6.90
N GLU A 15 -6.39 -4.94 -7.61
CA GLU A 15 -7.10 -4.40 -8.77
C GLU A 15 -8.37 -3.63 -8.43
N LEU A 16 -9.10 -4.02 -7.38
CA LEU A 16 -10.37 -3.39 -7.02
C LEU A 16 -10.21 -2.22 -6.04
N THR A 17 -9.17 -2.22 -5.20
CA THR A 17 -8.93 -1.12 -4.23
C THR A 17 -8.84 0.28 -4.87
N PRO A 18 -8.25 0.49 -6.06
CA PRO A 18 -8.27 1.78 -6.74
C PRO A 18 -9.68 2.37 -6.88
N PHE A 19 -10.68 1.53 -7.11
CA PHE A 19 -12.05 1.95 -7.41
C PHE A 19 -12.90 2.08 -6.14
N PHE A 20 -12.78 1.12 -5.22
CA PHE A 20 -13.64 1.05 -4.05
C PHE A 20 -12.95 1.56 -2.79
N ARG A 21 -13.39 2.72 -2.30
CA ARG A 21 -12.87 3.30 -1.07
C ARG A 21 -13.14 2.36 0.12
N GLY A 22 -12.08 1.97 0.82
CA GLY A 22 -12.19 1.11 2.00
C GLY A 22 -12.71 -0.28 1.69
N LEU A 23 -12.33 -0.85 0.54
CA LEU A 23 -12.66 -2.23 0.17
C LEU A 23 -12.17 -3.22 1.22
N THR A 24 -13.06 -4.11 1.65
CA THR A 24 -12.80 -5.23 2.56
C THR A 24 -13.30 -6.54 1.97
N ILE A 25 -12.56 -7.63 2.23
CA ILE A 25 -12.91 -8.97 1.76
C ILE A 25 -12.90 -9.90 2.98
N ARG A 26 -14.03 -10.53 3.27
CA ARG A 26 -14.21 -11.44 4.41
C ARG A 26 -14.63 -12.82 3.95
N LYS A 27 -13.97 -13.86 4.47
CA LYS A 27 -14.38 -15.26 4.27
C LYS A 27 -15.63 -15.54 5.10
N LYS A 28 -16.67 -16.10 4.48
CA LYS A 28 -17.83 -16.68 5.17
C LYS A 28 -17.57 -18.16 5.40
N TYR A 29 -17.76 -18.60 6.64
CA TYR A 29 -17.54 -19.99 7.04
C TYR A 29 -18.86 -20.69 7.34
N GLY A 30 -18.98 -21.94 6.91
CA GLY A 30 -20.12 -22.80 7.22
C GLY A 30 -20.04 -23.42 8.62
N LYS A 31 -21.17 -23.96 9.09
CA LYS A 31 -21.28 -24.63 10.40
C LYS A 31 -20.77 -26.09 10.42
N GLY A 32 -20.32 -26.62 9.28
CA GLY A 32 -19.83 -28.01 9.18
C GLY A 32 -18.48 -28.23 9.88
N ARG A 33 -18.10 -29.51 10.07
CA ARG A 33 -16.80 -29.91 10.64
C ARG A 33 -15.66 -29.30 9.84
N GLY A 34 -14.70 -28.69 10.53
CA GLY A 34 -13.56 -28.00 9.91
C GLY A 34 -13.84 -26.57 9.42
N LYS A 35 -15.02 -26.00 9.70
CA LYS A 35 -15.42 -24.63 9.30
C LYS A 35 -15.06 -24.33 7.84
N PRO A 36 -15.66 -25.03 6.87
CA PRO A 36 -15.33 -24.82 5.46
C PRO A 36 -15.67 -23.38 5.04
N VAL A 37 -14.85 -22.79 4.17
CA VAL A 37 -15.19 -21.51 3.51
C VAL A 37 -16.33 -21.79 2.53
N ILE A 38 -17.47 -21.12 2.74
CA ILE A 38 -18.68 -21.27 1.90
C ILE A 38 -18.93 -20.07 0.99
N GLY A 39 -18.16 -18.99 1.17
CA GLY A 39 -18.25 -17.82 0.32
C GLY A 39 -17.36 -16.67 0.76
N TYR A 40 -17.42 -15.58 0.02
CA TYR A 40 -16.68 -14.34 0.28
C TYR A 40 -17.66 -13.17 0.30
N ALA A 41 -17.49 -12.24 1.23
CA ALA A 41 -18.21 -10.99 1.28
C ALA A 41 -17.27 -9.84 0.94
N PHE A 42 -17.72 -8.99 0.02
CA PHE A 42 -17.07 -7.74 -0.35
C PHE A 42 -17.88 -6.59 0.24
N ALA A 43 -17.20 -5.64 0.88
CA ALA A 43 -17.83 -4.42 1.39
C ALA A 43 -16.91 -3.23 1.21
N TRP A 44 -17.47 -2.05 0.96
CA TRP A 44 -16.74 -0.79 0.77
C TRP A 44 -17.58 0.39 1.27
N LYS A 45 -16.95 1.56 1.39
CA LYS A 45 -17.67 2.79 1.73
C LYS A 45 -18.47 3.26 0.54
N ALA A 46 -19.76 3.52 0.74
CA ALA A 46 -20.63 4.05 -0.29
C ALA A 46 -20.07 5.38 -0.85
N GLU A 47 -20.19 5.53 -2.16
CA GLU A 47 -19.84 6.76 -2.85
C GLU A 47 -20.79 7.88 -2.43
N ARG A 48 -20.27 9.11 -2.44
CA ARG A 48 -21.10 10.28 -2.14
C ARG A 48 -22.06 10.51 -3.30
N LYS A 49 -23.33 10.76 -2.98
CA LYS A 49 -24.38 10.99 -4.00
C LYS A 49 -24.15 12.25 -4.86
N ASP A 50 -23.33 13.17 -4.37
CA ASP A 50 -22.99 14.44 -5.01
C ASP A 50 -21.60 14.43 -5.66
N ALA A 51 -20.94 13.26 -5.74
CA ALA A 51 -19.68 13.14 -6.48
C ALA A 51 -19.94 13.24 -7.99
N GLU A 52 -19.15 14.06 -8.68
CA GLU A 52 -19.11 14.10 -10.13
C GLU A 52 -18.25 12.93 -10.62
N ASP A 53 -18.84 11.98 -11.34
CA ASP A 53 -18.15 10.76 -11.81
C ASP A 53 -17.95 10.72 -13.33
N VAL A 54 -18.61 11.62 -14.07
CA VAL A 54 -18.63 11.60 -15.54
C VAL A 54 -17.45 12.41 -16.08
N GLN A 55 -17.33 13.68 -15.71
CA GLN A 55 -16.33 14.60 -16.27
C GLN A 55 -15.06 14.73 -15.40
N VAL A 56 -14.61 13.61 -14.81
CA VAL A 56 -13.40 13.59 -13.97
C VAL A 56 -12.15 13.37 -14.80
N SER A 57 -11.17 14.28 -14.65
CA SER A 57 -9.88 14.21 -15.34
C SER A 57 -9.10 12.94 -14.99
N LYS A 58 -8.23 12.48 -15.90
CA LYS A 58 -7.36 11.31 -15.66
C LYS A 58 -6.47 11.49 -14.43
N THR A 59 -5.98 12.70 -14.21
CA THR A 59 -5.11 13.03 -13.06
C THR A 59 -5.87 12.94 -11.75
N GLU A 60 -7.12 13.40 -11.71
CA GLU A 60 -7.97 13.31 -10.54
C GLU A 60 -8.40 11.87 -10.25
N ARG A 61 -8.77 11.10 -11.28
CA ARG A 61 -9.00 9.65 -11.15
C ARG A 61 -7.77 8.93 -10.56
N LEU A 62 -6.57 9.26 -11.03
CA LEU A 62 -5.33 8.68 -10.53
C LEU A 62 -5.05 9.08 -9.07
N LYS A 63 -5.30 10.34 -8.70
CA LYS A 63 -5.18 10.82 -7.31
C LYS A 63 -6.13 10.07 -6.38
N THR A 64 -7.40 9.94 -6.76
CA THR A 64 -8.41 9.20 -5.99
C THR A 64 -8.04 7.72 -5.87
N ALA A 65 -7.62 7.09 -6.96
CA ALA A 65 -7.16 5.70 -6.96
C ALA A 65 -5.98 5.50 -6.01
N LYS A 66 -4.96 6.36 -6.11
CA LYS A 66 -3.79 6.33 -5.22
C LYS A 66 -4.19 6.51 -3.76
N PHE A 67 -5.07 7.48 -3.48
CA PHE A 67 -5.59 7.73 -2.14
C PHE A 67 -6.29 6.50 -1.55
N ASN A 68 -7.14 5.83 -2.35
CA ASN A 68 -7.84 4.62 -1.93
C ASN A 68 -6.86 3.49 -1.58
N ILE A 69 -5.81 3.29 -2.38
CA ILE A 69 -4.77 2.28 -2.12
C ILE A 69 -4.02 2.58 -0.82
N GLU A 70 -3.50 3.80 -0.67
CA GLU A 70 -2.63 4.17 0.46
C GLU A 70 -3.36 4.05 1.80
N HIS A 71 -4.64 4.41 1.83
CA HIS A 71 -5.45 4.44 3.05
C HIS A 71 -6.27 3.16 3.27
N ASN A 72 -6.12 2.12 2.44
CA ASN A 72 -6.77 0.85 2.70
C ASN A 72 -5.97 0.02 3.72
N GLY A 73 -6.60 -0.33 4.84
CA GLY A 73 -6.01 -1.17 5.89
C GLY A 73 -6.00 -2.68 5.58
N GLU A 74 -6.69 -3.12 4.52
CA GLU A 74 -6.75 -4.53 4.11
C GLU A 74 -5.59 -4.95 3.18
N LEU A 75 -4.78 -3.98 2.75
CA LEU A 75 -3.59 -4.19 1.92
C LEU A 75 -2.34 -4.02 2.78
N SER A 76 -1.42 -4.98 2.65
CA SER A 76 -0.03 -4.83 3.09
C SER A 76 0.69 -3.79 2.24
N ASP A 77 1.80 -3.24 2.73
CA ASP A 77 2.60 -2.24 1.99
C ASP A 77 3.04 -2.76 0.62
N LYS A 78 3.38 -4.05 0.52
CA LYS A 78 3.72 -4.69 -0.75
C LYS A 78 2.55 -4.72 -1.73
N GLU A 79 1.36 -5.06 -1.26
CA GLU A 79 0.14 -5.03 -2.10
C GLU A 79 -0.19 -3.59 -2.52
N LYS A 80 0.03 -2.60 -1.63
CA LYS A 80 -0.13 -1.18 -1.98
C LYS A 80 0.83 -0.76 -3.08
N TRP A 81 2.12 -1.08 -2.97
CA TRP A 81 3.11 -0.75 -3.99
C TRP A 81 2.78 -1.38 -5.34
N ARG A 82 2.34 -2.65 -5.35
CA ARG A 82 1.90 -3.32 -6.57
C ARG A 82 0.65 -2.70 -7.18
N ALA A 83 -0.33 -2.35 -6.36
CA ALA A 83 -1.52 -1.65 -6.84
C ALA A 83 -1.16 -0.27 -7.44
N ILE A 84 -0.21 0.44 -6.82
CA ILE A 84 0.33 1.71 -7.35
C ILE A 84 1.03 1.49 -8.69
N ASP A 85 1.85 0.45 -8.83
CA ASP A 85 2.51 0.11 -10.10
C ASP A 85 1.45 -0.15 -11.19
N LYS A 86 0.40 -0.93 -10.88
CA LYS A 86 -0.70 -1.23 -11.80
C LYS A 86 -1.43 0.03 -12.29
N ILE A 87 -1.85 0.91 -11.39
CA ILE A 87 -2.59 2.14 -11.80
C ILE A 87 -1.73 3.13 -12.59
N LYS A 88 -0.41 3.08 -12.40
CA LYS A 88 0.56 3.93 -13.14
C LYS A 88 1.07 3.26 -14.43
N GLY A 89 0.74 2.00 -14.69
CA GLY A 89 1.28 1.23 -15.81
C GLY A 89 2.78 0.94 -15.70
N LEU A 90 3.31 0.86 -14.48
CA LEU A 90 4.73 0.56 -14.22
C LEU A 90 4.97 -0.95 -14.14
N LYS A 91 6.23 -1.36 -14.28
CA LYS A 91 6.66 -2.72 -13.97
C LYS A 91 6.40 -3.02 -12.49
N LEU A 92 5.86 -4.19 -12.19
CA LEU A 92 5.62 -4.61 -10.81
C LEU A 92 6.94 -4.64 -10.01
N GLY A 93 6.93 -4.02 -8.84
CA GLY A 93 8.09 -3.88 -7.95
C GLY A 93 8.87 -2.58 -8.12
N THR A 94 8.49 -1.72 -9.06
CA THR A 94 9.15 -0.40 -9.24
C THR A 94 8.93 0.49 -8.02
N THR A 95 7.69 0.60 -7.53
CA THR A 95 7.38 1.41 -6.34
C THR A 95 8.08 0.87 -5.08
N GLU A 96 8.16 -0.47 -4.91
CA GLU A 96 8.88 -1.11 -3.81
C GLU A 96 10.38 -0.80 -3.84
N ALA A 97 11.00 -0.90 -5.02
CA ALA A 97 12.42 -0.59 -5.19
C ALA A 97 12.73 0.89 -4.92
N GLU A 98 11.85 1.80 -5.36
CA GLU A 98 11.99 3.23 -5.10
C GLU A 98 11.88 3.55 -3.61
N HIS A 99 10.90 2.98 -2.92
CA HIS A 99 10.73 3.12 -1.48
C HIS A 99 11.99 2.63 -0.73
N ASN A 100 12.48 1.43 -1.04
CA ASN A 100 13.66 0.87 -0.38
C ASN A 100 14.92 1.73 -0.62
N LYS A 101 15.07 2.30 -1.83
CA LYS A 101 16.17 3.22 -2.13
C LYS A 101 16.09 4.51 -1.32
N GLN A 102 14.88 5.07 -1.16
CA GLN A 102 14.67 6.25 -0.34
C GLN A 102 14.97 5.99 1.14
N GLU A 103 14.51 4.86 1.69
CA GLU A 103 14.79 4.48 3.07
C GLU A 103 16.29 4.25 3.32
N GLN A 104 16.98 3.61 2.37
CA GLN A 104 18.43 3.45 2.44
C GLN A 104 19.15 4.81 2.44
N ALA A 105 18.76 5.73 1.55
CA ALA A 105 19.35 7.06 1.48
C ALA A 105 19.13 7.87 2.78
N LYS A 106 17.93 7.81 3.36
CA LYS A 106 17.63 8.46 4.66
C LYS A 106 18.49 7.88 5.78
N ARG A 107 18.68 6.56 5.80
CA ARG A 107 19.51 5.89 6.79
C ARG A 107 20.97 6.31 6.69
N GLU A 108 21.51 6.39 5.48
CA GLU A 108 22.88 6.84 5.22
C GLU A 108 23.08 8.31 5.60
N GLU A 109 22.09 9.17 5.32
CA GLU A 109 22.11 10.57 5.75
C GLU A 109 22.13 10.71 7.28
N GLN A 110 21.32 9.90 7.97
CA GLN A 110 21.29 9.88 9.44
C GLN A 110 22.64 9.45 10.02
N ILE A 111 23.25 8.38 9.49
CA ILE A 111 24.58 7.91 9.91
C ILE A 111 25.62 9.02 9.73
N ARG A 112 25.63 9.68 8.56
CA ARG A 112 26.56 10.78 8.28
C ARG A 112 26.35 11.97 9.23
N ALA A 113 25.09 12.27 9.58
CA ALA A 113 24.78 13.34 10.53
C ALA A 113 25.28 13.02 11.94
N ASP A 114 25.16 11.76 12.36
CA ASP A 114 25.61 11.29 13.67
C ASP A 114 27.15 11.24 13.74
N GLU A 115 27.82 10.79 12.67
CA GLU A 115 29.28 10.87 12.55
C GLU A 115 29.77 12.33 12.65
N ARG A 116 29.14 13.26 11.91
CA ARG A 116 29.47 14.69 11.98
C ARG A 116 29.32 15.24 13.39
N LYS A 117 28.24 14.90 14.09
CA LYS A 117 28.02 15.32 15.49
C LYS A 117 29.12 14.78 16.41
N LYS A 118 29.48 13.49 16.26
CA LYS A 118 30.53 12.86 17.06
C LYS A 118 31.89 13.54 16.85
N THR A 119 32.27 13.80 15.60
CA THR A 119 33.52 14.50 15.27
C THR A 119 33.56 15.91 15.87
N LEU A 120 32.45 16.66 15.81
CA LEU A 120 32.37 17.98 16.42
C LEU A 120 32.53 17.94 17.95
N GLU A 121 31.97 16.92 18.60
CA GLU A 121 32.10 16.74 20.05
C GLU A 121 33.52 16.38 20.47
N GLU A 122 34.21 15.52 19.71
CA GLU A 122 35.62 15.19 19.91
C GLU A 122 36.52 16.42 19.76
N LEU A 123 36.30 17.22 18.71
CA LEU A 123 37.00 18.50 18.53
C LEU A 123 36.75 19.43 19.70
N ARG A 124 35.51 19.53 20.22
CA ARG A 124 35.20 20.39 21.38
C ARG A 124 35.94 19.95 22.66
N LYS A 125 36.11 18.64 22.89
CA LYS A 125 36.80 18.10 24.07
C LYS A 125 38.31 18.37 24.05
N GLY A 126 38.92 18.48 22.88
CA GLY A 126 40.36 18.75 22.75
C GLY A 126 40.80 20.20 23.03
N TRP A 127 39.86 21.12 23.29
CA TRP A 127 40.13 22.55 23.58
C TRP A 127 39.99 22.91 25.07
N HIS A 128 39.77 21.92 25.95
CA HIS A 128 39.71 22.08 27.41
C HIS A 128 40.80 21.28 28.12
#